data_AF-A0A935DRD2-F1
#
_entry.id   AF-A0A935DRD2-F1
#
_cell.length_a   1.000
_cell.length_b   1.000
_cell.length_c   1.000
_cell.angle_alpha   90.00
_cell.angle_beta   90.00
_cell.angle_gamma   90.00
#
_symmetry.space_group_name_H-M   'P 1'
#
loop_
_entity.id
_entity.type
_entity.pdbx_description
1 polymer ?
#
loop_
_entity_poly.entity_id
_entity_poly.type
_entity_poly.pdbx_seq_one_letter_code
_entity_poly.pdbx_strand_id
1 'polypeptide(L)'
;MTIPAAVRNKNPGAMEPGFASKRMGSTSFEKLRWTDAKGKTRTNKCATFPTHQHGAAAMFILLSEGKYYRGKPIEDAIRTWCGGYWASDYIDHMCQATGLKPTSLLTAERVQDPDIAVPIARAIARWERGSYAEQLTEDEWIKSHGMAFGGAVAPEPTPDNDVPFQTPEGKDREALEAAAKVAVPVAVGVTGTSVSVPTIPVPPDLTPVSSWKVFGDQIGSIVSWGWGNPYLVGGCLAVLVSVWAGPSLIKRFS
;
A
#
# COMPACT_ATOMS: atom_id res chain seq x y z
N MET A 1 17.42 -13.70 -24.19
CA MET A 1 17.23 -13.85 -22.73
C MET A 1 15.93 -13.13 -22.39
N THR A 2 14.95 -13.81 -21.81
CA THR A 2 13.66 -13.18 -21.47
C THR A 2 13.79 -12.41 -20.16
N ILE A 3 13.30 -11.18 -20.12
CA ILE A 3 13.27 -10.36 -18.89
C ILE A 3 12.36 -11.06 -17.86
N PRO A 4 12.78 -11.22 -16.59
CA PRO A 4 11.97 -11.85 -15.56
C PRO A 4 10.63 -11.14 -15.35
N ALA A 5 9.61 -11.90 -14.95
CA ALA A 5 8.27 -11.38 -14.69
C ALA A 5 8.25 -10.28 -13.63
N ALA A 6 9.08 -10.41 -12.59
CA ALA A 6 9.21 -9.40 -11.54
C ALA A 6 9.67 -8.04 -12.09
N VAL A 7 10.64 -8.06 -13.01
CA VAL A 7 11.23 -6.85 -13.58
C VAL A 7 10.27 -6.16 -14.54
N ARG A 8 9.75 -6.89 -15.52
CA ARG A 8 8.88 -6.30 -16.56
C ARG A 8 7.50 -5.85 -16.06
N ASN A 9 7.00 -6.44 -14.98
CA ASN A 9 5.73 -6.04 -14.38
C ASN A 9 5.89 -5.04 -13.22
N LYS A 10 7.11 -4.56 -12.98
CA LYS A 10 7.42 -3.63 -11.88
C LYS A 10 6.95 -4.17 -10.52
N ASN A 11 7.09 -5.47 -10.34
CA ASN A 11 6.63 -6.25 -9.20
C ASN A 11 7.83 -6.97 -8.58
N PRO A 12 8.63 -6.31 -7.72
CA PRO A 12 9.85 -6.89 -7.17
C PRO A 12 9.62 -8.26 -6.53
N GLY A 13 8.47 -8.49 -5.89
CA GLY A 13 8.14 -9.78 -5.28
C GLY A 13 7.50 -10.82 -6.20
N ALA A 14 7.29 -10.50 -7.49
CA ALA A 14 6.51 -11.33 -8.42
C ALA A 14 5.14 -11.78 -7.88
N MET A 15 4.52 -10.97 -6.99
CA MET A 15 3.31 -11.39 -6.29
C MET A 15 2.12 -11.57 -7.23
N GLU A 16 1.24 -12.51 -6.88
CA GLU A 16 -0.05 -12.65 -7.55
C GLU A 16 -0.98 -11.46 -7.27
N PRO A 17 -1.92 -11.15 -8.18
CA PRO A 17 -2.91 -10.11 -7.94
C PRO A 17 -3.80 -10.46 -6.74
N GLY A 18 -3.92 -9.51 -5.80
CA GLY A 18 -4.65 -9.69 -4.55
C GLY A 18 -5.02 -8.35 -3.90
N PHE A 19 -5.37 -8.37 -2.61
CA PHE A 19 -5.76 -7.16 -1.88
C PHE A 19 -4.63 -6.13 -1.83
N ALA A 20 -3.40 -6.58 -1.55
CA ALA A 20 -2.23 -5.72 -1.41
C ALA A 20 -1.84 -5.07 -2.75
N SER A 21 -1.85 -5.84 -3.84
CA SER A 21 -1.54 -5.30 -5.17
C SER A 21 -2.57 -4.26 -5.62
N LYS A 22 -3.87 -4.52 -5.38
CA LYS A 22 -4.95 -3.57 -5.68
C LYS A 22 -4.83 -2.29 -4.87
N ARG A 23 -4.46 -2.38 -3.58
CA ARG A 23 -4.26 -1.23 -2.70
C ARG A 23 -3.18 -0.28 -3.25
N MET A 24 -2.14 -0.82 -3.88
CA MET A 24 -1.06 -0.05 -4.49
C MET A 24 -1.22 0.13 -6.01
N GLY A 25 -2.47 0.20 -6.50
CA GLY A 25 -2.74 0.64 -7.87
C GLY A 25 -2.49 -0.40 -8.97
N SER A 26 -2.34 -1.69 -8.64
CA SER A 26 -2.30 -2.73 -9.68
C SER A 26 -3.70 -2.96 -10.27
N THR A 27 -3.87 -2.63 -11.54
CA THR A 27 -5.12 -2.77 -12.31
C THR A 27 -5.10 -3.94 -13.30
N SER A 28 -3.92 -4.47 -13.60
CA SER A 28 -3.72 -5.57 -14.54
C SER A 28 -2.75 -6.61 -14.00
N PHE A 29 -2.70 -7.75 -14.68
CA PHE A 29 -1.77 -8.81 -14.37
C PHE A 29 -1.40 -9.55 -15.65
N GLU A 30 -0.23 -10.15 -15.62
CA GLU A 30 0.23 -11.02 -16.67
C GLU A 30 0.02 -12.49 -16.31
N LYS A 31 -0.35 -13.32 -17.30
CA LYS A 31 -0.43 -14.77 -17.17
C LYS A 31 0.90 -15.41 -17.58
N LEU A 32 1.61 -15.99 -16.62
CA LEU A 32 2.84 -16.74 -16.83
C LEU A 32 2.50 -18.20 -17.08
N ARG A 33 2.81 -18.73 -18.25
CA ARG A 33 2.63 -20.16 -18.56
C ARG A 33 3.97 -20.86 -18.51
N TRP A 34 4.01 -21.98 -17.82
CA TRP A 34 5.20 -22.80 -17.70
C TRP A 34 4.79 -24.28 -17.61
N THR A 35 5.69 -25.17 -17.98
CA THR A 35 5.43 -26.62 -17.93
C THR A 35 6.16 -27.19 -16.75
N ASP A 36 5.45 -27.90 -15.87
CA ASP A 36 6.06 -28.56 -14.73
C ASP A 36 6.90 -29.78 -15.16
N ALA A 37 7.72 -30.31 -14.24
CA ALA A 37 8.55 -31.48 -14.52
C ALA A 37 7.75 -32.74 -14.92
N LYS A 38 6.43 -32.74 -14.70
CA LYS A 38 5.50 -33.82 -15.08
C LYS A 38 4.83 -33.55 -16.43
N GLY A 39 5.27 -32.53 -17.17
CA GLY A 39 4.73 -32.17 -18.48
C GLY A 39 3.40 -31.42 -18.43
N LYS A 40 2.91 -31.01 -17.26
CA LYS A 40 1.64 -30.30 -17.13
C LYS A 40 1.87 -28.80 -17.22
N THR A 41 1.17 -28.16 -18.16
CA THR A 41 1.14 -26.69 -18.25
C THR A 41 0.44 -26.11 -17.04
N ARG A 42 1.15 -25.24 -16.32
CA ARG A 42 0.68 -24.41 -15.23
C ARG A 42 0.54 -22.98 -15.68
N THR A 43 -0.29 -22.23 -14.97
CA THR A 43 -0.45 -20.80 -15.21
C THR A 43 -0.47 -20.09 -13.87
N ASN A 44 0.49 -19.20 -13.67
CA ASN A 44 0.54 -18.30 -12.53
C ASN A 44 0.24 -16.87 -13.01
N LYS A 45 -0.10 -15.99 -12.08
CA LYS A 45 -0.33 -14.58 -12.40
C LYS A 45 0.73 -13.71 -11.74
N CYS A 46 1.19 -12.68 -12.44
CA CYS A 46 2.06 -11.66 -11.87
C CYS A 46 1.31 -10.33 -11.95
N ALA A 47 1.05 -9.70 -10.80
CA ALA A 47 0.46 -8.37 -10.76
C ALA A 47 1.37 -7.35 -11.46
N THR A 48 0.79 -6.40 -12.17
CA THR A 48 1.52 -5.33 -12.86
C THR A 48 1.30 -4.02 -12.13
N PHE A 49 2.37 -3.27 -11.90
CA PHE A 49 2.34 -2.01 -11.16
C PHE A 49 2.81 -0.82 -12.01
N PRO A 50 2.42 0.42 -11.67
CA PRO A 50 2.92 1.62 -12.34
C PRO A 50 4.42 1.82 -12.15
N THR A 51 4.95 1.56 -10.96
CA THR A 51 6.39 1.67 -10.64
C THR A 51 6.86 0.53 -9.73
N HIS A 52 8.18 0.32 -9.66
CA HIS A 52 8.76 -0.67 -8.76
C HIS A 52 8.45 -0.36 -7.28
N GLN A 53 8.33 0.91 -6.90
CA GLN A 53 7.98 1.36 -5.54
C GLN A 53 6.55 0.93 -5.17
N HIS A 54 5.60 0.99 -6.11
CA HIS A 54 4.23 0.48 -5.89
C HIS A 54 4.24 -1.04 -5.64
N GLY A 55 5.00 -1.79 -6.45
CA GLY A 55 5.16 -3.23 -6.27
C GLY A 55 5.84 -3.60 -4.94
N ALA A 56 6.86 -2.83 -4.54
CA ALA A 56 7.54 -3.00 -3.25
C ALA A 56 6.61 -2.70 -2.06
N ALA A 57 5.86 -1.58 -2.11
CA ALA A 57 4.89 -1.23 -1.09
C ALA A 57 3.80 -2.30 -0.94
N ALA A 58 3.28 -2.83 -2.06
CA ALA A 58 2.33 -3.93 -2.05
C ALA A 58 2.91 -5.18 -1.39
N MET A 59 4.21 -5.42 -1.54
CA MET A 59 4.88 -6.58 -0.97
C MET A 59 4.93 -6.47 0.55
N PHE A 60 5.27 -5.30 1.09
CA PHE A 60 5.22 -5.05 2.54
C PHE A 60 3.82 -5.24 3.11
N ILE A 61 2.79 -4.69 2.45
CA ILE A 61 1.39 -4.90 2.84
C ILE A 61 1.04 -6.39 2.83
N LEU A 62 1.46 -7.13 1.80
CA LEU A 62 1.17 -8.56 1.68
C LEU A 62 1.83 -9.38 2.80
N LEU A 63 3.08 -9.07 3.15
CA LEU A 63 3.79 -9.74 4.24
C LEU A 63 3.16 -9.44 5.61
N SER A 64 2.72 -8.19 5.82
CA SER A 64 2.13 -7.76 7.10
C SER A 64 0.70 -8.24 7.30
N GLU A 65 -0.14 -8.19 6.26
CA GLU A 65 -1.58 -8.42 6.39
C GLU A 65 -2.06 -9.72 5.72
N GLY A 66 -1.26 -10.29 4.82
CA GLY A 66 -1.64 -11.48 4.06
C GLY A 66 -1.80 -12.70 4.95
N LYS A 67 -2.97 -13.35 4.88
CA LYS A 67 -3.30 -14.52 5.72
C LYS A 67 -2.30 -15.69 5.64
N TYR A 68 -1.55 -15.78 4.55
CA TYR A 68 -0.55 -16.82 4.32
C TYR A 68 0.85 -16.46 4.82
N TYR A 69 1.09 -15.20 5.18
CA TYR A 69 2.41 -14.68 5.55
C TYR A 69 2.44 -14.12 6.96
N ARG A 70 1.39 -13.40 7.36
CA ARG A 70 1.29 -12.75 8.66
C ARG A 70 1.41 -13.76 9.80
N GLY A 71 2.39 -13.52 10.67
CA GLY A 71 2.66 -14.33 11.86
C GLY A 71 3.18 -15.73 11.55
N LYS A 72 3.61 -16.00 10.31
CA LYS A 72 4.21 -17.28 9.93
C LYS A 72 5.73 -17.28 10.15
N PRO A 73 6.33 -18.44 10.45
CA PRO A 73 7.76 -18.63 10.28
C PRO A 73 8.21 -18.25 8.86
N ILE A 74 9.43 -17.72 8.72
CA ILE A 74 10.03 -17.40 7.42
C ILE A 74 9.98 -18.60 6.48
N GLU A 75 10.28 -19.81 6.97
CA GLU A 75 10.24 -21.01 6.15
C GLU A 75 8.85 -21.30 5.55
N ASP A 76 7.79 -21.09 6.32
CA ASP A 76 6.42 -21.32 5.86
C ASP A 76 5.98 -20.24 4.87
N ALA A 77 6.37 -18.99 5.15
CA ALA A 77 6.10 -17.87 4.26
C ALA A 77 6.79 -18.06 2.90
N ILE A 78 8.06 -18.47 2.88
CA ILE A 78 8.82 -18.71 1.65
C ILE A 78 8.32 -19.93 0.90
N ARG A 79 8.01 -21.05 1.59
CA ARG A 79 7.37 -22.22 0.96
C ARG A 79 6.06 -21.83 0.28
N THR A 80 5.29 -20.94 0.89
CA THR A 80 4.06 -20.41 0.29
C THR A 80 4.37 -19.53 -0.91
N TRP A 81 5.36 -18.63 -0.78
CA TRP A 81 5.76 -17.69 -1.84
C TRP A 81 6.21 -18.41 -3.12
N CYS A 82 7.08 -19.41 -2.98
CA CYS A 82 7.62 -20.15 -4.13
C CYS A 82 6.76 -21.35 -4.55
N GLY A 83 5.62 -21.59 -3.90
CA GLY A 83 4.79 -22.78 -4.15
C GLY A 83 5.49 -24.11 -3.86
N GLY A 84 6.48 -24.10 -2.97
CA GLY A 84 7.31 -25.25 -2.59
C GLY A 84 8.47 -25.56 -3.54
N TYR A 85 8.63 -24.82 -4.63
CA TYR A 85 9.74 -25.00 -5.56
C TYR A 85 11.01 -24.32 -5.04
N TRP A 86 12.12 -25.05 -4.98
CA TRP A 86 13.42 -24.52 -4.51
C TRP A 86 13.36 -23.88 -3.11
N ALA A 87 12.40 -24.31 -2.28
CA ALA A 87 12.14 -23.67 -0.99
C ALA A 87 13.36 -23.70 -0.06
N SER A 88 14.15 -24.78 -0.07
CA SER A 88 15.37 -24.88 0.73
C SER A 88 16.38 -23.80 0.35
N ASP A 89 16.73 -23.72 -0.93
CA ASP A 89 17.72 -22.74 -1.42
C ASP A 89 17.25 -21.30 -1.21
N TYR A 90 15.95 -21.05 -1.36
CA TYR A 90 15.37 -19.73 -1.10
C TYR A 90 15.41 -19.38 0.39
N ILE A 91 15.10 -20.33 1.28
CA ILE A 91 15.22 -20.12 2.73
C ILE A 91 16.67 -19.83 3.11
N ASP A 92 17.64 -20.57 2.56
CA ASP A 92 19.06 -20.35 2.83
C ASP A 92 19.51 -18.97 2.36
N HIS A 93 19.12 -18.57 1.14
CA HIS A 93 19.36 -17.22 0.62
C HIS A 93 18.74 -16.13 1.52
N MET A 94 17.50 -16.33 1.99
CA MET A 94 16.81 -15.40 2.89
C MET A 94 17.54 -15.27 4.23
N CYS A 95 17.94 -16.39 4.82
CA CYS A 95 18.64 -16.41 6.11
C CYS A 95 20.03 -15.76 6.00
N GLN A 96 20.76 -16.03 4.91
CA GLN A 96 22.05 -15.40 4.64
C GLN A 96 21.93 -13.88 4.43
N ALA A 97 20.89 -13.43 3.73
CA ALA A 97 20.69 -12.01 3.44
C ALA A 97 20.22 -11.19 4.65
N THR A 98 19.52 -11.82 5.60
CA THR A 98 18.85 -11.11 6.71
C THR A 98 19.41 -11.44 8.09
N GLY A 99 20.18 -12.53 8.23
CA GLY A 99 20.61 -13.06 9.52
C GLY A 99 19.48 -13.71 10.34
N LEU A 100 18.26 -13.75 9.81
CA LEU A 100 17.12 -14.36 10.50
C LEU A 100 17.16 -15.88 10.40
N LYS A 101 16.63 -16.54 11.43
CA LYS A 101 16.45 -18.01 11.42
C LYS A 101 15.21 -18.39 10.62
N PRO A 102 15.15 -19.59 10.02
CA PRO A 102 13.94 -20.09 9.34
C PRO A 102 12.68 -20.05 10.20
N THR A 103 12.84 -20.28 11.51
CA THR A 103 11.77 -20.27 12.53
C THR A 103 11.37 -18.87 13.02
N SER A 104 12.06 -17.83 12.57
CA SER A 104 11.73 -16.44 12.88
C SER A 104 10.34 -16.11 12.36
N LEU A 105 9.49 -15.49 13.17
CA LEU A 105 8.15 -15.12 12.75
C LEU A 105 8.15 -13.79 11.97
N LEU A 106 7.34 -13.71 10.92
CA LEU A 106 6.94 -12.47 10.25
C LEU A 106 5.79 -11.82 11.02
N THR A 107 6.07 -11.31 12.22
CA THR A 107 5.05 -10.58 13.00
C THR A 107 4.77 -9.21 12.39
N ALA A 108 3.62 -8.62 12.72
CA ALA A 108 3.27 -7.28 12.21
C ALA A 108 4.32 -6.24 12.63
N GLU A 109 4.82 -6.32 13.87
CA GLU A 109 5.84 -5.41 14.40
C GLU A 109 7.13 -5.50 13.57
N ARG A 110 7.57 -6.72 13.21
CA ARG A 110 8.78 -6.92 12.39
C ARG A 110 8.63 -6.43 10.97
N VAL A 111 7.45 -6.59 10.37
CA VAL A 111 7.22 -6.11 9.00
C VAL A 111 7.02 -4.59 8.97
N GLN A 112 6.56 -3.99 10.07
CA GLN A 112 6.46 -2.54 10.23
C GLN A 112 7.78 -1.87 10.63
N ASP A 113 8.79 -2.63 11.05
CA ASP A 113 10.14 -2.13 11.27
C ASP A 113 10.94 -2.16 9.95
N PRO A 114 11.32 -1.00 9.37
CA PRO A 114 12.03 -0.96 8.10
C PRO A 114 13.41 -1.64 8.17
N ASP A 115 14.09 -1.63 9.33
CA ASP A 115 15.42 -2.23 9.49
C ASP A 115 15.37 -3.76 9.38
N ILE A 116 14.21 -4.36 9.66
CA ILE A 116 13.96 -5.79 9.52
C ILE A 116 13.27 -6.10 8.18
N ALA A 117 12.26 -5.33 7.82
CA ALA A 117 11.42 -5.62 6.67
C ALA A 117 12.13 -5.39 5.33
N VAL A 118 12.93 -4.33 5.21
CA VAL A 118 13.61 -3.99 3.95
C VAL A 118 14.60 -5.09 3.54
N PRO A 119 15.48 -5.62 4.42
CA PRO A 119 16.32 -6.76 4.08
C PRO A 119 15.54 -7.99 3.59
N ILE A 120 14.42 -8.32 4.24
CA ILE A 120 13.55 -9.45 3.84
C ILE A 120 12.99 -9.22 2.43
N ALA A 121 12.39 -8.05 2.20
CA ALA A 121 11.81 -7.67 0.92
C ALA A 121 12.85 -7.66 -0.21
N ARG A 122 14.05 -7.12 0.04
CA ARG A 122 15.16 -7.13 -0.91
C ARG A 122 15.64 -8.54 -1.22
N ALA A 123 15.70 -9.42 -0.23
CA ALA A 123 16.08 -10.81 -0.45
C ALA A 123 15.07 -11.54 -1.33
N ILE A 124 13.75 -11.31 -1.14
CA ILE A 124 12.70 -11.82 -2.05
C ILE A 124 12.92 -11.27 -3.46
N ALA A 125 13.05 -9.95 -3.60
CA ALA A 125 13.20 -9.31 -4.90
C ALA A 125 14.45 -9.76 -5.67
N ARG A 126 15.55 -9.97 -4.96
CA ARG A 126 16.80 -10.48 -5.54
C ARG A 126 16.64 -11.89 -6.10
N TRP A 127 15.86 -12.74 -5.43
CA TRP A 127 15.55 -14.08 -5.92
C TRP A 127 14.72 -14.01 -7.20
N GLU A 128 13.64 -13.23 -7.18
CA GLU A 128 12.70 -13.12 -8.31
C GLU A 128 13.27 -12.43 -9.55
N ARG A 129 14.22 -11.49 -9.38
CA ARG A 129 14.90 -10.80 -10.50
C ARG A 129 16.05 -11.61 -11.10
N GLY A 130 16.56 -12.62 -10.39
CA GLY A 130 17.77 -13.32 -10.78
C GLY A 130 18.96 -12.38 -10.99
N SER A 131 19.68 -12.53 -12.10
CA SER A 131 20.91 -11.75 -12.38
C SER A 131 20.68 -10.31 -12.87
N TYR A 132 19.44 -9.85 -13.05
CA TYR A 132 19.15 -8.48 -13.53
C TYR A 132 19.47 -7.44 -12.47
N ALA A 133 19.93 -6.24 -12.87
CA ALA A 133 20.29 -5.15 -11.94
C ALA A 133 19.21 -4.84 -10.90
N GLU A 134 19.59 -4.28 -9.75
CA GLU A 134 18.62 -3.82 -8.74
C GLU A 134 17.63 -2.83 -9.34
N GLN A 135 16.34 -3.02 -9.05
CA GLN A 135 15.28 -2.14 -9.56
C GLN A 135 15.00 -0.94 -8.64
N LEU A 136 15.47 -1.02 -7.39
CA LEU A 136 15.27 -0.02 -6.36
C LEU A 136 16.56 0.10 -5.54
N THR A 137 16.95 1.33 -5.27
CA THR A 137 17.96 1.68 -4.27
C THR A 137 17.42 1.43 -2.85
N GLU A 138 18.31 1.41 -1.86
CA GLU A 138 17.93 1.23 -0.46
C GLU A 138 16.96 2.31 0.04
N ASP A 139 17.23 3.57 -0.30
CA ASP A 139 16.34 4.69 0.02
C ASP A 139 14.94 4.52 -0.59
N GLU A 140 14.86 3.97 -1.81
CA GLU A 140 13.57 3.71 -2.46
C GLU A 140 12.82 2.54 -1.82
N TRP A 141 13.52 1.54 -1.30
CA TRP A 141 12.92 0.49 -0.48
C TRP A 141 12.34 1.06 0.82
N ILE A 142 13.08 1.92 1.51
CA ILE A 142 12.61 2.61 2.72
C ILE A 142 11.40 3.48 2.41
N LYS A 143 11.42 4.23 1.30
CA LYS A 143 10.25 5.03 0.85
C LYS A 143 9.03 4.14 0.57
N SER A 144 9.25 2.99 -0.08
CA SER A 144 8.19 2.03 -0.40
C SER A 144 7.62 1.35 0.85
N HIS A 145 8.43 1.12 1.88
CA HIS A 145 7.98 0.70 3.20
C HIS A 145 7.12 1.80 3.87
N GLY A 146 7.56 3.06 3.79
CA GLY A 146 6.75 4.21 4.23
C GLY A 146 5.41 4.35 3.49
N MET A 147 5.38 4.03 2.18
CA MET A 147 4.14 3.99 1.38
C MET A 147 3.18 2.91 1.89
N ALA A 148 3.70 1.77 2.37
CA ALA A 148 2.90 0.66 2.84
C ALA A 148 2.20 0.93 4.19
N PHE A 149 2.84 1.67 5.10
CA PHE A 149 2.40 1.74 6.50
C PHE A 149 2.16 3.15 7.06
N GLY A 150 2.54 4.26 6.40
CA GLY A 150 2.50 5.53 7.14
C GLY A 150 2.85 6.85 6.47
N GLY A 151 2.63 7.07 5.16
CA GLY A 151 2.45 8.45 4.67
C GLY A 151 3.34 8.94 3.52
N ALA A 152 4.00 8.06 2.77
CA ALA A 152 4.55 8.43 1.48
C ALA A 152 3.49 8.23 0.38
N VAL A 153 3.24 9.29 -0.42
CA VAL A 153 2.41 9.18 -1.63
C VAL A 153 3.29 8.55 -2.71
N ALA A 154 2.72 7.59 -3.44
CA ALA A 154 3.42 6.95 -4.53
C ALA A 154 3.78 7.99 -5.62
N PRO A 155 4.92 7.84 -6.32
CA PRO A 155 5.26 8.75 -7.41
C PRO A 155 4.16 8.74 -8.47
N GLU A 156 3.74 9.93 -8.92
CA GLU A 156 2.77 10.08 -10.01
C GLU A 156 3.24 9.33 -11.27
N PRO A 157 2.34 8.68 -12.01
CA PRO A 157 2.69 8.04 -13.28
C PRO A 157 3.35 9.06 -14.23
N THR A 158 4.59 8.80 -14.63
CA THR A 158 5.26 9.56 -15.70
C THR A 158 5.10 8.81 -17.03
N PRO A 159 5.24 9.46 -18.19
CA PRO A 159 5.23 8.77 -19.49
C PRO A 159 6.26 7.63 -19.59
N ASP A 160 7.39 7.73 -18.89
CA ASP A 160 8.41 6.68 -18.79
C ASP A 160 8.02 5.51 -17.85
N ASN A 161 7.00 5.73 -17.02
CA ASN A 161 6.50 4.78 -16.03
C ASN A 161 5.03 4.34 -16.28
N ASP A 162 4.38 4.83 -17.34
CA ASP A 162 3.02 4.47 -17.68
C ASP A 162 3.02 3.08 -18.36
N VAL A 163 2.58 2.06 -17.63
CA VAL A 163 2.08 0.83 -18.27
C VAL A 163 0.77 1.18 -18.98
N PRO A 164 0.32 0.44 -20.01
CA PRO A 164 -0.84 0.87 -20.78
C PRO A 164 -2.06 1.08 -19.87
N PHE A 165 -2.48 2.34 -19.78
CA PHE A 165 -3.74 2.91 -19.28
C PHE A 165 -3.78 3.50 -17.86
N GLN A 166 -3.89 4.84 -17.79
CA GLN A 166 -5.21 5.51 -17.86
C GLN A 166 -5.18 6.70 -18.84
N THR A 167 -5.97 6.65 -19.93
CA THR A 167 -6.33 7.89 -20.64
C THR A 167 -7.22 8.73 -19.71
N PRO A 168 -7.27 10.07 -19.86
CA PRO A 168 -8.12 10.95 -19.03
C PRO A 168 -9.56 10.46 -18.90
N GLU A 169 -10.09 9.79 -19.94
CA GLU A 169 -11.43 9.22 -19.94
C GLU A 169 -11.66 8.13 -18.86
N GLY A 170 -10.61 7.46 -18.41
CA GLY A 170 -10.68 6.43 -17.36
C GLY A 170 -10.93 6.99 -15.96
N LYS A 171 -10.26 8.11 -15.63
CA LYS A 171 -10.47 8.85 -14.36
C LYS A 171 -11.88 9.43 -14.30
N ASP A 172 -12.35 9.97 -15.43
CA ASP A 172 -13.69 10.55 -15.54
C ASP A 172 -14.78 9.48 -15.40
N ARG A 173 -14.55 8.29 -15.96
CA ARG A 173 -15.49 7.16 -15.83
C ARG A 173 -15.56 6.61 -14.40
N GLU A 174 -14.44 6.51 -13.69
CA GLU A 174 -14.42 6.11 -12.28
C GLU A 174 -15.06 7.16 -11.36
N ALA A 175 -14.86 8.45 -11.64
CA ALA A 175 -15.53 9.54 -10.93
C ALA A 175 -17.06 9.53 -11.15
N LEU A 176 -17.50 9.27 -12.38
CA LEU A 176 -18.91 9.10 -12.72
C LEU A 176 -19.54 7.86 -12.07
N GLU A 177 -18.83 6.73 -12.04
CA GLU A 177 -19.30 5.51 -11.37
C GLU A 177 -19.34 5.65 -9.84
N ALA A 178 -18.40 6.39 -9.25
CA ALA A 178 -18.40 6.72 -7.83
C ALA A 178 -19.57 7.66 -7.48
N ALA A 179 -19.82 8.68 -8.30
CA ALA A 179 -20.97 9.58 -8.15
C ALA A 179 -22.31 8.85 -8.32
N ALA A 180 -22.40 7.93 -9.28
CA ALA A 180 -23.60 7.12 -9.53
C ALA A 180 -23.91 6.15 -8.39
N LYS A 181 -22.89 5.61 -7.69
CA LYS A 181 -23.09 4.75 -6.51
C LYS A 181 -23.51 5.51 -5.26
N VAL A 182 -23.20 6.81 -5.18
CA VAL A 182 -23.65 7.69 -4.09
C VAL A 182 -25.08 8.19 -4.36
N ALA A 183 -25.49 8.28 -5.62
CA ALA A 183 -26.82 8.72 -6.02
C ALA A 183 -27.79 7.52 -6.22
N VAL A 184 -28.12 6.79 -5.16
CA VAL A 184 -29.36 5.99 -5.12
C VAL A 184 -30.49 6.92 -4.63
N PRO A 185 -31.50 7.26 -5.45
CA PRO A 185 -32.54 8.18 -5.05
C PRO A 185 -33.62 7.47 -4.22
N VAL A 186 -33.81 7.91 -2.97
CA VAL A 186 -35.12 7.78 -2.32
C VAL A 186 -35.99 8.89 -2.89
N ALA A 187 -36.96 8.51 -3.72
CA ALA A 187 -38.00 9.40 -4.19
C ALA A 187 -38.97 9.71 -3.05
N VAL A 188 -39.06 10.98 -2.62
CA VAL A 188 -40.32 11.71 -2.34
C VAL A 188 -39.98 13.21 -2.44
N GLY A 189 -40.74 13.94 -3.24
CA GLY A 189 -40.48 15.33 -3.59
C GLY A 189 -40.59 16.33 -2.43
N VAL A 190 -40.10 17.54 -2.69
CA VAL A 190 -40.73 18.85 -2.43
C VAL A 190 -39.70 19.94 -2.80
N THR A 191 -40.17 20.83 -3.66
CA THR A 191 -39.74 22.18 -4.05
C THR A 191 -38.50 22.81 -3.37
N GLY A 192 -37.53 23.17 -4.23
CA GLY A 192 -36.92 24.50 -4.32
C GLY A 192 -36.26 25.12 -3.08
N THR A 193 -34.92 25.16 -3.08
CA THR A 193 -34.11 26.35 -2.73
C THR A 193 -32.64 26.09 -3.06
N SER A 194 -32.02 27.01 -3.79
CA SER A 194 -30.57 27.05 -4.07
C SER A 194 -29.78 27.31 -2.78
N VAL A 195 -28.89 26.39 -2.39
CA VAL A 195 -27.94 26.62 -1.28
C VAL A 195 -26.61 27.08 -1.87
N SER A 196 -26.25 28.32 -1.57
CA SER A 196 -24.96 28.94 -1.85
C SER A 196 -23.83 28.22 -1.11
N VAL A 197 -22.81 27.77 -1.85
CA VAL A 197 -21.60 27.15 -1.31
C VAL A 197 -20.67 28.26 -0.77
N PRO A 198 -20.25 28.23 0.51
CA PRO A 198 -19.29 29.20 1.03
C PRO A 198 -17.88 28.94 0.45
N THR A 199 -17.23 30.00 -0.01
CA THR A 199 -15.87 29.96 -0.58
C THR A 199 -14.85 29.76 0.53
N ILE A 200 -14.15 28.62 0.52
CA ILE A 200 -13.03 28.34 1.43
C ILE A 200 -11.76 29.02 0.86
N PRO A 201 -10.99 29.80 1.65
CA PRO A 201 -9.77 30.43 1.18
C PRO A 201 -8.70 29.38 0.84
N VAL A 202 -7.96 29.62 -0.24
CA VAL A 202 -6.90 28.75 -0.76
C VAL A 202 -5.79 28.58 0.28
N PRO A 203 -5.33 27.34 0.58
CA PRO A 203 -4.23 27.11 1.51
C PRO A 203 -2.91 27.67 0.95
N PRO A 204 -2.00 28.16 1.82
CA PRO A 204 -0.73 28.74 1.39
C PRO A 204 0.19 27.71 0.74
N ASP A 205 0.89 28.15 -0.30
CA ASP A 205 1.89 27.41 -1.07
C ASP A 205 3.06 26.94 -0.19
N LEU A 206 3.39 25.65 -0.26
CA LEU A 206 4.39 24.98 0.58
C LEU A 206 5.58 24.47 -0.24
N THR A 207 6.23 25.37 -0.96
CA THR A 207 7.62 25.17 -1.42
C THR A 207 8.49 26.21 -0.71
N PRO A 208 9.22 25.86 0.37
CA PRO A 208 10.41 25.01 0.28
C PRO A 208 10.66 24.05 1.47
N VAL A 209 11.53 23.08 1.23
CA VAL A 209 11.97 22.00 2.12
C VAL A 209 12.68 22.52 3.38
N SER A 210 11.96 22.60 4.52
CA SER A 210 12.55 22.61 5.89
C SER A 210 11.57 22.16 6.99
N SER A 211 10.50 21.45 6.65
CA SER A 211 9.31 21.27 7.50
C SER A 211 9.42 20.25 8.64
N TRP A 212 10.50 19.47 8.77
CA TRP A 212 10.61 18.49 9.86
C TRP A 212 11.08 19.06 11.20
N LYS A 213 11.86 20.16 11.18
CA LYS A 213 12.21 20.87 12.43
C LYS A 213 11.03 21.68 12.96
N VAL A 214 10.22 22.23 12.04
CA VAL A 214 9.02 23.01 12.35
C VAL A 214 7.89 22.14 12.90
N PHE A 215 7.75 20.88 12.44
CA PHE A 215 6.72 19.97 12.96
C PHE A 215 6.95 19.59 14.43
N GLY A 216 8.22 19.38 14.82
CA GLY A 216 8.60 19.13 16.22
C GLY A 216 8.30 20.31 17.13
N ASP A 217 8.61 21.53 16.69
CA ASP A 217 8.28 22.76 17.43
C ASP A 217 6.76 23.06 17.43
N GLN A 218 6.03 22.65 16.39
CA GLN A 218 4.58 22.81 16.32
C GLN A 218 3.83 21.92 17.30
N ILE A 219 4.29 20.69 17.57
CA ILE A 219 3.67 19.83 18.59
C ILE A 219 3.77 20.48 19.98
N GLY A 220 4.91 21.09 20.32
CA GLY A 220 5.07 21.87 21.55
C GLY A 220 4.13 23.07 21.60
N SER A 221 3.95 23.79 20.48
CA SER A 221 3.05 24.94 20.40
C SER A 221 1.56 24.57 20.47
N ILE A 222 1.16 23.40 19.95
CA ILE A 222 -0.23 22.90 20.00
C ILE A 222 -0.58 22.45 21.41
N VAL A 223 0.34 21.81 22.12
CA VAL A 223 0.17 21.44 23.54
C VAL A 223 0.08 22.70 24.41
N SER A 224 0.94 23.70 24.17
CA SER A 224 0.90 24.99 24.86
C SER A 224 -0.36 25.80 24.56
N TRP A 225 -0.84 25.79 23.32
CA TRP A 225 -2.07 26.47 22.90
C TRP A 225 -3.32 25.79 23.49
N GLY A 226 -3.34 24.46 23.56
CA GLY A 226 -4.42 23.66 24.15
C GLY A 226 -4.61 23.90 25.66
N TRP A 227 -3.55 24.23 26.39
CA TRP A 227 -3.64 24.66 27.79
C TRP A 227 -4.20 26.08 27.97
N GLY A 228 -4.03 26.96 26.97
CA GLY A 228 -4.56 28.32 27.02
C GLY A 228 -6.02 28.47 26.60
N ASN A 229 -6.61 27.47 25.92
CA ASN A 229 -7.97 27.54 25.37
C ASN A 229 -8.79 26.25 25.60
N PRO A 230 -9.10 25.90 26.87
CA PRO A 230 -9.75 24.62 27.21
C PRO A 230 -11.13 24.42 26.57
N TYR A 231 -11.87 25.49 26.30
CA TYR A 231 -13.22 25.43 25.72
C TYR A 231 -13.22 25.01 24.23
N LEU A 232 -12.17 25.32 23.47
CA LEU A 232 -12.06 24.94 22.05
C LEU A 232 -11.63 23.47 21.88
N VAL A 233 -10.77 22.98 22.79
CA VAL A 233 -10.39 21.56 22.85
C VAL A 233 -11.61 20.69 23.21
N GLY A 234 -12.46 21.16 24.12
CA GLY A 234 -13.74 20.52 24.43
C GLY A 234 -14.69 20.44 23.22
N GLY A 235 -14.73 21.48 22.38
CA GLY A 235 -15.53 21.49 21.15
C GLY A 235 -15.05 20.50 20.08
N CYS A 236 -13.74 20.41 19.85
CA CYS A 236 -13.17 19.44 18.89
C CYS A 236 -13.32 18.00 19.39
N LEU A 237 -13.20 17.75 20.70
CA LEU A 237 -13.47 16.44 21.29
C LEU A 237 -14.96 16.07 21.22
N ALA A 238 -15.88 17.01 21.40
CA ALA A 238 -17.31 16.77 21.25
C ALA A 238 -17.69 16.35 19.81
N VAL A 239 -17.05 16.95 18.80
CA VAL A 239 -17.21 16.54 17.40
C VAL A 239 -16.66 15.12 17.17
N LEU A 240 -15.46 14.81 17.67
CA LEU A 240 -14.87 13.48 17.54
C LEU A 240 -15.69 12.39 18.27
N VAL A 241 -16.23 12.69 19.45
CA VAL A 241 -17.10 11.76 20.20
C VAL A 241 -18.45 11.57 19.50
N SER A 242 -19.01 12.61 18.86
CA SER A 242 -20.27 12.49 18.11
C SER A 242 -20.14 11.62 16.85
N VAL A 243 -18.97 11.62 16.20
CA VAL A 243 -18.67 10.75 15.05
C VAL A 243 -18.52 9.28 15.48
N TRP A 244 -18.08 9.02 16.71
CA TRP A 244 -17.91 7.65 17.24
C TRP A 244 -19.15 7.07 17.93
N ALA A 245 -20.01 7.90 18.53
CA ALA A 245 -21.19 7.46 19.27
C ALA A 245 -22.46 7.27 18.39
N GLY A 246 -22.47 7.82 17.17
CA GLY A 246 -23.62 7.79 16.25
C GLY A 246 -24.27 6.42 15.98
N PRO A 247 -23.51 5.32 15.83
CA PRO A 247 -24.13 4.01 15.56
C PRO A 247 -24.84 3.39 16.77
N SER A 248 -24.58 3.87 17.99
CA SER A 248 -25.06 3.24 19.24
C SER A 248 -26.33 3.88 19.83
N LEU A 249 -26.66 5.13 19.45
CA LEU A 249 -27.83 5.85 19.97
C LEU A 249 -29.11 5.64 19.14
N ILE A 250 -28.99 5.21 17.88
CA ILE A 250 -30.14 4.97 16.99
C ILE A 250 -30.92 3.68 17.40
N LYS A 251 -30.29 2.74 18.11
CA LYS A 251 -30.93 1.48 18.54
C LYS A 251 -31.82 1.59 19.79
N ARG A 252 -31.99 2.77 20.38
CA ARG A 252 -32.82 2.96 21.59
C ARG A 252 -34.20 3.59 21.36
N PHE A 253 -34.55 3.91 20.10
CA PHE A 253 -35.84 4.51 19.74
C PHE A 253 -36.50 3.88 18.50
N SER A 254 -36.28 2.59 18.26
CA SER A 254 -37.04 1.79 17.28
C SER A 254 -37.40 0.44 17.87
#